data_AF-A0AAW2SKN8-F1
#
_entry.id   AF-A0AAW2SKN8-F1
#
_cell.length_a   1.000
_cell.length_b   1.000
_cell.length_c   1.000
_cell.angle_alpha   90.00
_cell.angle_beta   90.00
_cell.angle_gamma   90.00
#
_symmetry.space_group_name_H-M   'P 1'
#
loop_
_entity.id
_entity.type
_entity.pdbx_description
1 polymer ?
#
loop_
_entity_poly.entity_id
_entity_poly.type
_entity_poly.pdbx_seq_one_letter_code
_entity_poly.pdbx_strand_id
1 'polypeptide(L)'
;MHPPETNGFSWPLLLQWSHLVYDSLTTNDDVVLFVKGVNIHQGTNRKPSELRCVFGDDASNGVRTAVTTSMQEVFRCPRPEQTAVPQAEPIKVSLEIVTENKVVPSVAYYTPPRRLESKKGKSLLCANTMVYNVAKFLREWVIYHSKIGVEKFLLYDNGSDDDLQQVVEELVKEGFDISTYFWAWPKTQEAGFSHAAIYAKEVCTWIIYIDVDEFVYTLSWANLSKPSTSLLQSLLARNSSRFGQISINCREFGPSEQRVHPVMGVTQGYHCRRRHHNRHKSIVLLDAIDDSLLNVVHHFKLRRGYKTKRFISDHIVVNHYKYQAWPEFRAKFRRRASAYVLDWTQKLNPKSHDRAPGLGFSAVEPDGWPQKFCEVHDHGLKNLARKWFGLETGSGYKMAWQR
;
A
#
# COMPACT_ATOMS: atom_id res chain seq x y z
N MET A 1 45.93 39.82 21.49
CA MET A 1 44.59 39.27 21.74
C MET A 1 44.33 38.21 20.69
N HIS A 2 44.34 36.94 21.08
CA HIS A 2 43.94 35.85 20.19
C HIS A 2 42.43 35.94 19.94
N PRO A 3 41.94 35.68 18.72
CA PRO A 3 40.52 35.50 18.50
C PRO A 3 40.06 34.22 19.21
N PRO A 4 38.87 34.22 19.82
CA PRO A 4 38.36 33.05 20.51
C PRO A 4 38.05 31.93 19.51
N GLU A 5 38.41 30.71 19.88
CA GLU A 5 38.07 29.48 19.16
C GLU A 5 36.55 29.38 19.02
N THR A 6 36.07 29.36 17.78
CA THR A 6 34.67 29.06 17.48
C THR A 6 34.45 27.58 17.73
N ASN A 7 33.81 27.26 18.87
CA ASN A 7 33.20 25.96 19.11
C ASN A 7 32.41 25.53 17.88
N GLY A 8 32.82 24.41 17.29
CA GLY A 8 32.22 23.83 16.10
C GLY A 8 30.78 23.41 16.37
N PHE A 9 29.84 24.33 16.16
CA PHE A 9 28.45 23.96 15.89
C PHE A 9 28.42 23.27 14.52
N SER A 10 28.45 21.94 14.53
CA SER A 10 28.09 21.16 13.35
C SER A 10 26.63 21.47 13.02
N TRP A 11 26.39 22.12 11.89
CA TRP A 11 25.04 22.28 11.37
C TRP A 11 24.38 20.90 11.23
N PRO A 12 23.08 20.74 11.55
CA PRO A 12 22.40 19.46 11.34
C PRO A 12 22.56 19.05 9.88
N LEU A 13 23.11 17.86 9.65
CA LEU A 13 23.24 17.30 8.32
C LEU A 13 21.85 17.32 7.67
N LEU A 14 21.65 18.13 6.62
CA LEU A 14 20.41 18.09 5.85
C LEU A 14 20.34 16.72 5.18
N LEU A 15 19.59 15.81 5.79
CA LEU A 15 19.45 14.44 5.32
C LEU A 15 18.77 14.45 3.95
N GLN A 16 19.42 13.84 2.96
CA GLN A 16 18.86 13.69 1.64
C GLN A 16 17.80 12.57 1.68
N TRP A 17 16.53 12.94 1.53
CA TRP A 17 15.40 12.00 1.55
C TRP A 17 15.52 10.87 0.52
N SER A 18 16.30 11.06 -0.55
CA SER A 18 16.55 10.03 -1.57
C SER A 18 17.67 9.05 -1.22
N HIS A 19 18.38 9.21 -0.09
CA HIS A 19 19.44 8.31 0.36
C HIS A 19 19.51 8.28 1.89
N LEU A 20 18.69 7.43 2.52
CA LEU A 20 18.42 7.43 3.96
C LEU A 20 17.90 6.06 4.40
N VAL A 21 18.35 5.57 5.57
CA VAL A 21 17.65 4.54 6.33
C VAL A 21 16.54 5.22 7.12
N TYR A 22 15.30 5.01 6.69
CA TYR A 22 14.18 5.83 7.13
C TYR A 22 13.27 5.12 8.15
N ASP A 23 13.22 3.79 8.15
CA ASP A 23 12.49 3.02 9.16
C ASP A 23 13.18 1.67 9.38
N SER A 24 12.85 1.01 10.49
CA SER A 24 13.34 -0.33 10.81
C SER A 24 12.31 -1.11 11.62
N LEU A 25 12.09 -2.36 11.26
CA LEU A 25 11.18 -3.27 11.95
C LEU A 25 11.94 -4.47 12.52
N THR A 26 12.05 -4.54 13.84
CA THR A 26 12.60 -5.70 14.54
C THR A 26 11.56 -6.81 14.63
N THR A 27 11.94 -8.02 14.27
CA THR A 27 11.18 -9.25 14.46
C THR A 27 11.82 -10.12 15.54
N ASN A 28 11.27 -11.31 15.80
CA ASN A 28 11.93 -12.25 16.71
C ASN A 28 13.27 -12.76 16.14
N ASP A 29 13.34 -12.90 14.82
CA ASP A 29 14.44 -13.56 14.12
C ASP A 29 15.51 -12.57 13.65
N ASP A 30 15.11 -11.36 13.25
CA ASP A 30 15.97 -10.41 12.56
C ASP A 30 15.52 -8.95 12.69
N VAL A 31 16.30 -8.05 12.10
CA VAL A 31 15.99 -6.62 11.94
C VAL A 31 15.85 -6.35 10.45
N VAL A 32 14.72 -5.73 10.08
CA VAL A 32 14.43 -5.31 8.71
C VAL A 32 14.61 -3.81 8.60
N LEU A 33 15.53 -3.36 7.75
CA LEU A 33 15.76 -1.95 7.46
C LEU A 33 15.05 -1.55 6.16
N PHE A 34 14.47 -0.35 6.19
CA PHE A 34 13.89 0.30 5.03
C PHE A 34 14.80 1.44 4.60
N VAL A 35 15.42 1.30 3.42
CA VAL A 35 16.53 2.15 2.98
C VAL A 35 16.32 2.63 1.56
N LYS A 36 16.35 3.95 1.39
CA LYS A 36 16.24 4.62 0.09
C LYS A 36 17.61 4.86 -0.53
N GLY A 37 17.69 4.84 -1.86
CA GLY A 37 18.87 5.30 -2.59
C GLY A 37 20.06 4.33 -2.64
N VAL A 38 19.89 3.08 -2.19
CA VAL A 38 20.93 2.03 -2.25
C VAL A 38 20.71 1.11 -3.45
N ASN A 39 19.48 0.59 -3.60
CA ASN A 39 19.02 -0.15 -4.78
C ASN A 39 18.12 0.76 -5.62
N ILE A 40 18.71 1.55 -6.51
CA ILE A 40 18.02 2.66 -7.20
C ILE A 40 17.12 2.17 -8.35
N HIS A 41 17.54 1.13 -9.06
CA HIS A 41 16.84 0.66 -10.25
C HIS A 41 16.00 -0.58 -9.94
N GLN A 42 14.76 -0.57 -10.40
CA GLN A 42 13.87 -1.73 -10.27
C GLN A 42 14.53 -2.98 -10.87
N GLY A 43 14.63 -4.05 -10.09
CA GLY A 43 15.24 -5.31 -10.52
C GLY A 43 16.76 -5.36 -10.41
N THR A 44 17.44 -4.29 -10.00
CA THR A 44 18.89 -4.25 -9.75
C THR A 44 19.13 -4.02 -8.26
N ASN A 45 19.66 -5.05 -7.58
CA ASN A 45 19.97 -4.99 -6.16
C ASN A 45 21.44 -5.31 -5.90
N ARG A 46 22.05 -4.60 -4.95
CA ARG A 46 23.39 -4.93 -4.44
C ARG A 46 23.38 -6.28 -3.75
N LYS A 47 24.47 -7.03 -3.85
CA LYS A 47 24.58 -8.33 -3.17
C LYS A 47 24.63 -8.11 -1.66
N PRO A 48 24.02 -8.99 -0.84
CA PRO A 48 24.11 -8.89 0.62
C PRO A 48 25.56 -8.82 1.14
N SER A 49 26.51 -9.47 0.49
CA SER A 49 27.94 -9.44 0.84
C SER A 49 28.61 -8.07 0.71
N GLU A 50 28.00 -7.14 -0.05
CA GLU A 50 28.50 -5.77 -0.22
C GLU A 50 28.03 -4.83 0.90
N LEU A 51 27.21 -5.33 1.84
CA LEU A 51 26.48 -4.52 2.81
C LEU A 51 26.62 -5.07 4.23
N ARG A 52 26.60 -4.18 5.22
CA ARG A 52 26.49 -4.52 6.66
C ARG A 52 25.42 -3.67 7.32
N CYS A 53 24.64 -4.26 8.24
CA CYS A 53 23.87 -3.44 9.17
C CYS A 53 24.80 -2.94 10.27
N VAL A 54 24.63 -1.68 10.67
CA VAL A 54 25.42 -1.05 11.73
C VAL A 54 24.49 -0.60 12.84
N PHE A 55 24.76 -1.05 14.06
CA PHE A 55 23.99 -0.71 15.27
C PHE A 55 24.84 0.19 16.18
N GLY A 56 24.41 1.43 16.36
CA GLY A 56 25.15 2.50 17.06
C GLY A 56 25.30 3.76 16.22
N ASP A 57 25.61 4.89 16.87
CA ASP A 57 25.72 6.21 16.21
C ASP A 57 27.07 6.45 15.51
N ASP A 58 28.13 5.74 15.90
CA ASP A 58 29.46 5.93 15.32
C ASP A 58 29.81 4.84 14.30
N ALA A 59 30.29 5.27 13.13
CA ALA A 59 30.81 4.34 12.12
C ALA A 59 32.03 3.54 12.64
N SER A 60 32.72 4.04 13.67
CA SER A 60 33.91 3.42 14.26
C SER A 60 33.60 2.34 15.31
N ASN A 61 32.59 2.51 16.18
CA ASN A 61 32.31 1.57 17.28
C ASN A 61 30.96 0.85 17.12
N GLY A 62 30.17 1.16 16.10
CA GLY A 62 28.93 0.47 15.78
C GLY A 62 29.12 -1.03 15.51
N VAL A 63 28.25 -1.85 16.09
CA VAL A 63 28.25 -3.31 15.90
C VAL A 63 27.77 -3.61 14.49
N ARG A 64 28.55 -4.42 13.77
CA ARG A 64 28.25 -4.81 12.39
C ARG A 64 27.68 -6.22 12.33
N THR A 65 26.58 -6.39 11.61
CA THR A 65 26.07 -7.71 11.23
C THR A 65 26.00 -7.86 9.72
N ALA A 66 26.11 -9.10 9.25
CA ALA A 66 25.95 -9.38 7.82
C ALA A 66 24.52 -9.12 7.36
N VAL A 67 24.37 -8.45 6.22
CA VAL A 67 23.08 -8.42 5.53
C VAL A 67 22.80 -9.82 4.98
N THR A 68 21.62 -10.36 5.27
CA THR A 68 21.16 -11.67 4.76
C THR A 68 20.36 -11.51 3.48
N THR A 69 19.60 -10.42 3.36
CA THR A 69 18.81 -10.12 2.16
C THR A 69 18.87 -8.63 1.80
N SER A 70 19.00 -8.34 0.51
CA SER A 70 18.99 -7.00 -0.08
C SER A 70 18.04 -7.02 -1.27
N MET A 71 16.90 -6.35 -1.15
CA MET A 71 15.83 -6.41 -2.15
C MET A 71 15.00 -5.12 -2.15
N GLN A 72 15.02 -4.37 -3.26
CA GLN A 72 14.37 -3.05 -3.32
C GLN A 72 14.86 -2.15 -2.18
N GLU A 73 13.95 -1.49 -1.47
CA GLU A 73 14.24 -0.68 -0.29
C GLU A 73 14.28 -1.52 1.01
N VAL A 74 14.28 -2.86 0.93
CA VAL A 74 14.20 -3.76 2.10
C VAL A 74 15.50 -4.54 2.29
N PHE A 75 16.07 -4.43 3.49
CA PHE A 75 17.31 -5.10 3.88
C PHE A 75 17.10 -5.86 5.18
N ARG A 76 17.61 -7.08 5.27
CA ARG A 76 17.44 -7.93 6.46
C ARG A 76 18.78 -8.29 7.06
N CYS A 77 18.87 -8.26 8.39
CA CYS A 77 20.08 -8.51 9.14
C CYS A 77 19.78 -9.25 10.44
N PRO A 78 20.62 -10.20 10.88
CA PRO A 78 20.47 -10.79 12.20
C PRO A 78 20.50 -9.71 13.28
N ARG A 79 19.80 -10.00 14.38
CA ARG A 79 19.87 -9.16 15.58
C ARG A 79 21.32 -9.14 16.10
N PRO A 80 21.82 -8.00 16.56
CA PRO A 80 23.14 -7.95 17.18
C PRO A 80 23.10 -8.71 18.51
N GLU A 81 24.23 -9.25 18.94
CA GLU A 81 24.33 -9.86 20.27
C GLU A 81 24.03 -8.81 21.35
N GLN A 82 23.21 -9.17 22.33
CA GLN A 82 22.66 -8.22 23.30
C GLN A 82 23.72 -7.60 24.23
N THR A 83 24.87 -8.26 24.37
CA THR A 83 26.07 -7.79 25.08
C THR A 83 26.92 -6.84 24.25
N ALA A 84 26.79 -6.87 22.92
CA ALA A 84 27.62 -6.07 22.02
C ALA A 84 27.08 -4.64 21.85
N VAL A 85 25.82 -4.38 22.20
CA VAL A 85 25.18 -3.08 21.95
C VAL A 85 24.89 -2.35 23.26
N PRO A 86 25.24 -1.05 23.37
CA PRO A 86 24.96 -0.25 24.56
C PRO A 86 23.45 -0.20 24.86
N GLN A 87 23.06 -0.52 26.10
CA GLN A 87 21.65 -0.60 26.51
C GLN A 87 21.05 0.72 27.01
N ALA A 88 21.89 1.75 27.19
CA ALA A 88 21.51 2.99 27.88
C ALA A 88 20.81 4.03 26.99
N GLU A 89 20.93 3.94 25.66
CA GLU A 89 20.43 4.95 24.72
C GLU A 89 19.71 4.32 23.50
N PRO A 90 18.83 5.08 22.81
CA PRO A 90 18.24 4.64 21.55
C PRO A 90 19.32 4.27 20.53
N ILE A 91 19.40 2.99 20.19
CA ILE A 91 20.41 2.49 19.26
C ILE A 91 19.98 2.84 17.84
N LYS A 92 20.65 3.80 17.20
CA LYS A 92 20.46 4.04 15.76
C LYS A 92 20.88 2.82 14.97
N VAL A 93 20.11 2.49 13.93
CA VAL A 93 20.47 1.41 13.01
C VAL A 93 20.62 1.96 11.60
N SER A 94 21.73 1.63 10.95
CA SER A 94 22.07 2.11 9.62
C SER A 94 22.58 0.99 8.71
N LEU A 95 22.90 1.32 7.46
CA LEU A 95 23.41 0.39 6.47
C LEU A 95 24.76 0.89 5.95
N GLU A 96 25.79 0.06 6.02
CA GLU A 96 27.11 0.33 5.46
C GLU A 96 27.24 -0.32 4.07
N ILE A 97 27.74 0.45 3.12
CA ILE A 97 28.15 0.00 1.80
C ILE A 97 29.66 -0.25 1.86
N VAL A 98 30.04 -1.53 2.01
CA VAL A 98 31.41 -1.95 2.31
C VAL A 98 32.38 -1.51 1.22
N THR A 99 31.99 -1.66 -0.04
CA THR A 99 32.81 -1.32 -1.20
C THR A 99 33.10 0.16 -1.34
N GLU A 100 32.29 1.02 -0.71
CA GLU A 100 32.41 2.48 -0.75
C GLU A 100 32.91 3.05 0.59
N ASN A 101 33.13 2.20 1.59
CA ASN A 101 33.42 2.59 2.97
C ASN A 101 32.48 3.70 3.48
N LYS A 102 31.18 3.56 3.19
CA LYS A 102 30.17 4.59 3.43
C LYS A 102 29.00 4.05 4.23
N VAL A 103 28.66 4.73 5.33
CA VAL A 103 27.45 4.48 6.10
C VAL A 103 26.32 5.38 5.58
N VAL A 104 25.19 4.77 5.22
CA VAL A 104 23.98 5.49 4.83
C VAL A 104 23.44 6.21 6.07
N PRO A 105 23.17 7.53 6.00
CA PRO A 105 22.56 8.25 7.11
C PRO A 105 21.26 7.58 7.57
N SER A 106 20.92 7.71 8.85
CA SER A 106 19.75 7.03 9.41
C SER A 106 18.96 7.90 10.39
N VAL A 107 17.64 7.79 10.30
CA VAL A 107 16.67 8.23 11.32
C VAL A 107 15.96 7.03 11.97
N ALA A 108 16.35 5.81 11.62
CA ALA A 108 15.78 4.58 12.11
C ALA A 108 16.52 4.08 13.37
N TYR A 109 15.78 3.43 14.26
CA TYR A 109 16.27 2.94 15.54
C TYR A 109 15.98 1.45 15.71
N TYR A 110 16.94 0.73 16.25
CA TYR A 110 16.74 -0.65 16.68
C TYR A 110 15.81 -0.66 17.90
N THR A 111 14.60 -1.17 17.69
CA THR A 111 13.57 -1.30 18.73
C THR A 111 13.44 -2.76 19.18
N PRO A 112 12.78 -3.03 20.32
CA PRO A 112 12.22 -4.35 20.59
C PRO A 112 11.31 -4.82 19.44
N PRO A 113 11.01 -6.14 19.34
CA PRO A 113 10.13 -6.65 18.31
C PRO A 113 8.79 -5.91 18.27
N ARG A 114 8.42 -5.37 17.10
CA ARG A 114 7.15 -4.64 16.91
C ARG A 114 6.20 -5.46 16.04
N ARG A 115 4.95 -5.56 16.48
CA ARG A 115 3.86 -6.24 15.76
C ARG A 115 2.55 -5.51 16.01
N LEU A 116 1.60 -5.68 15.10
CA LEU A 116 0.26 -5.18 15.30
C LEU A 116 -0.42 -6.00 16.40
N GLU A 117 -0.94 -5.31 17.42
CA GLU A 117 -1.73 -5.95 18.46
C GLU A 117 -3.13 -6.29 17.94
N SER A 118 -3.68 -7.43 18.38
CA SER A 118 -5.07 -7.78 18.11
C SER A 118 -5.87 -7.84 19.40
N LYS A 119 -7.06 -7.24 19.35
CA LYS A 119 -8.08 -7.34 20.40
C LYS A 119 -9.07 -8.50 20.15
N LYS A 120 -9.12 -9.04 18.92
CA LYS A 120 -10.18 -9.95 18.43
C LYS A 120 -9.65 -11.26 17.83
N GLY A 121 -8.38 -11.59 18.08
CA GLY A 121 -7.71 -12.74 17.46
C GLY A 121 -7.24 -12.48 16.02
N LYS A 122 -6.92 -13.55 15.29
CA LYS A 122 -6.37 -13.47 13.93
C LYS A 122 -7.51 -13.48 12.90
N SER A 123 -7.61 -12.42 12.11
CA SER A 123 -8.53 -12.34 10.96
C SER A 123 -8.08 -13.28 9.84
N LEU A 124 -9.05 -13.90 9.17
CA LEU A 124 -8.82 -14.68 7.96
C LEU A 124 -8.41 -13.76 6.81
N LEU A 125 -9.12 -12.65 6.59
CA LEU A 125 -8.87 -11.71 5.50
C LEU A 125 -8.81 -10.27 5.99
N CYS A 126 -7.68 -9.62 5.74
CA CYS A 126 -7.49 -8.19 5.94
C CYS A 126 -7.36 -7.47 4.59
N ALA A 127 -7.64 -6.19 4.53
CA ALA A 127 -7.28 -5.32 3.41
C ALA A 127 -6.14 -4.38 3.81
N ASN A 128 -5.15 -4.20 2.94
CA ASN A 128 -4.06 -3.26 3.16
C ASN A 128 -3.92 -2.31 1.97
N THR A 129 -3.72 -1.03 2.29
CA THR A 129 -3.52 0.02 1.29
C THR A 129 -2.70 1.18 1.86
N MET A 130 -2.04 1.92 0.97
CA MET A 130 -1.36 3.18 1.30
C MET A 130 -2.25 4.33 0.89
N VAL A 131 -2.50 5.26 1.81
CA VAL A 131 -3.50 6.32 1.64
C VAL A 131 -2.88 7.72 1.73
N TYR A 132 -3.49 8.64 0.99
CA TYR A 132 -3.29 10.07 1.12
C TYR A 132 -4.54 10.79 0.67
N ASN A 133 -5.15 11.55 1.58
CA ASN A 133 -6.32 12.37 1.31
C ASN A 133 -7.49 11.58 0.70
N VAL A 134 -7.89 10.51 1.40
CA VAL A 134 -8.90 9.56 0.95
C VAL A 134 -10.17 9.54 1.78
N ALA A 135 -10.34 10.48 2.73
CA ALA A 135 -11.44 10.49 3.70
C ALA A 135 -12.81 10.30 3.03
N LYS A 136 -13.04 10.99 1.91
CA LYS A 136 -14.28 10.93 1.13
C LYS A 136 -14.59 9.56 0.50
N PHE A 137 -13.58 8.73 0.24
CA PHE A 137 -13.76 7.40 -0.36
C PHE A 137 -13.89 6.30 0.68
N LEU A 138 -13.35 6.53 1.88
CA LEU A 138 -13.06 5.47 2.84
C LEU A 138 -14.34 4.76 3.34
N ARG A 139 -15.41 5.49 3.62
CA ARG A 139 -16.67 4.89 4.11
C ARG A 139 -17.26 3.89 3.13
N GLU A 140 -17.40 4.27 1.86
CA GLU A 140 -17.91 3.39 0.80
C GLU A 140 -17.07 2.12 0.71
N TRP A 141 -15.74 2.28 0.68
CA TRP A 141 -14.80 1.18 0.53
C TRP A 141 -14.82 0.21 1.72
N VAL A 142 -14.80 0.71 2.96
CA VAL A 142 -14.85 -0.11 4.19
C VAL A 142 -16.19 -0.84 4.32
N ILE A 143 -17.30 -0.13 4.15
CA ILE A 143 -18.64 -0.72 4.27
C ILE A 143 -18.83 -1.82 3.22
N TYR A 144 -18.45 -1.56 1.96
CA TYR A 144 -18.57 -2.56 0.90
C TYR A 144 -17.72 -3.81 1.18
N HIS A 145 -16.42 -3.63 1.43
CA HIS A 145 -15.49 -4.76 1.57
C HIS A 145 -15.73 -5.57 2.84
N SER A 146 -16.21 -4.93 3.92
CA SER A 146 -16.57 -5.63 5.16
C SER A 146 -17.71 -6.63 4.94
N LYS A 147 -18.71 -6.27 4.13
CA LYS A 147 -19.86 -7.13 3.86
C LYS A 147 -19.56 -8.29 2.90
N ILE A 148 -18.44 -8.27 2.20
CA ILE A 148 -18.02 -9.36 1.30
C ILE A 148 -16.87 -10.22 1.86
N GLY A 149 -16.41 -9.94 3.08
CA GLY A 149 -15.52 -10.84 3.83
C GLY A 149 -14.21 -10.27 4.34
N VAL A 150 -13.93 -8.97 4.15
CA VAL A 150 -12.78 -8.31 4.80
C VAL A 150 -13.12 -8.05 6.26
N GLU A 151 -12.27 -8.52 7.18
CA GLU A 151 -12.52 -8.45 8.61
C GLU A 151 -11.75 -7.32 9.28
N LYS A 152 -10.59 -6.93 8.73
CA LYS A 152 -9.74 -5.86 9.25
C LYS A 152 -9.13 -5.02 8.14
N PHE A 153 -9.04 -3.71 8.35
CA PHE A 153 -8.48 -2.75 7.41
C PHE A 153 -7.18 -2.14 7.95
N LEU A 154 -6.12 -2.20 7.16
CA LEU A 154 -4.79 -1.71 7.50
C LEU A 154 -4.46 -0.52 6.59
N LEU A 155 -4.59 0.69 7.12
CA LEU A 155 -4.38 1.93 6.38
C LEU A 155 -2.97 2.47 6.67
N TYR A 156 -2.11 2.49 5.65
CA TYR A 156 -0.79 3.12 5.74
C TYR A 156 -0.93 4.57 5.32
N ASP A 157 -1.11 5.46 6.28
CA ASP A 157 -1.33 6.88 6.03
C ASP A 157 -0.01 7.58 5.70
N ASN A 158 0.10 8.09 4.48
CA ASN A 158 1.29 8.77 3.98
C ASN A 158 1.28 10.27 4.32
N GLY A 159 0.67 10.65 5.44
CA GLY A 159 0.51 12.03 5.87
C GLY A 159 -0.63 12.73 5.16
N SER A 160 -1.85 12.21 5.36
CA SER A 160 -3.08 12.86 4.92
C SER A 160 -3.31 14.19 5.63
N ASP A 161 -3.88 15.15 4.90
CA ASP A 161 -4.25 16.49 5.36
C ASP A 161 -5.76 16.77 5.24
N ASP A 162 -6.55 15.72 4.96
CA ASP A 162 -8.01 15.75 4.99
C ASP A 162 -8.56 15.09 6.28
N ASP A 163 -9.90 14.92 6.35
CA ASP A 163 -10.60 14.40 7.53
C ASP A 163 -10.43 12.88 7.75
N LEU A 164 -9.33 12.28 7.29
CA LEU A 164 -9.10 10.83 7.35
C LEU A 164 -9.26 10.29 8.77
N GLN A 165 -8.65 10.97 9.75
CA GLN A 165 -8.72 10.56 11.16
C GLN A 165 -10.16 10.55 11.66
N GLN A 166 -10.93 11.61 11.40
CA GLN A 166 -12.34 11.69 11.80
C GLN A 166 -13.15 10.53 11.20
N VAL A 167 -13.00 10.28 9.89
CA VAL A 167 -13.72 9.20 9.21
C VAL A 167 -13.36 7.82 9.78
N VAL A 168 -12.08 7.58 10.09
CA VAL A 168 -11.62 6.34 10.73
C VAL A 168 -12.25 6.18 12.11
N GLU A 169 -12.25 7.23 12.94
CA GLU A 169 -12.85 7.18 14.28
C GLU A 169 -14.35 6.89 14.23
N GLU A 170 -15.08 7.48 13.28
CA GLU A 170 -16.49 7.21 13.05
C GLU A 170 -16.75 5.76 12.65
N LEU A 171 -15.96 5.21 11.72
CA LEU A 171 -16.09 3.82 11.28
C LEU A 171 -15.74 2.83 12.41
N VAL A 172 -14.73 3.14 13.24
CA VAL A 172 -14.40 2.33 14.42
C VAL A 172 -15.54 2.34 15.43
N LYS A 173 -16.19 3.49 15.66
CA LYS A 173 -17.39 3.61 16.51
C LYS A 173 -18.57 2.80 15.95
N GLU A 174 -18.69 2.68 14.63
CA GLU A 174 -19.67 1.81 13.96
C GLU A 174 -19.34 0.30 14.04
N GLY A 175 -18.17 -0.06 14.58
CA GLY A 175 -17.79 -1.45 14.83
C GLY A 175 -16.85 -2.06 13.78
N PHE A 176 -16.37 -1.28 12.80
CA PHE A 176 -15.36 -1.74 11.84
C PHE A 176 -13.98 -1.84 12.50
N ASP A 177 -13.23 -2.90 12.19
CA ASP A 177 -11.85 -3.06 12.69
C ASP A 177 -10.86 -2.41 11.72
N ILE A 178 -10.38 -1.22 12.09
CA ILE A 178 -9.47 -0.42 11.29
C ILE A 178 -8.21 -0.12 12.12
N SER A 179 -7.04 -0.27 11.52
CA SER A 179 -5.76 0.11 12.12
C SER A 179 -5.00 1.00 11.14
N THR A 180 -4.68 2.21 11.58
CA THR A 180 -3.89 3.17 10.82
C THR A 180 -2.44 3.12 11.28
N TYR A 181 -1.50 3.04 10.34
CA TYR A 181 -0.07 3.19 10.59
C TYR A 181 0.42 4.44 9.87
N PHE A 182 1.02 5.37 10.59
CA PHE A 182 1.60 6.57 9.99
C PHE A 182 2.91 6.21 9.27
N TRP A 183 2.90 6.33 7.94
CA TRP A 183 4.02 5.99 7.06
C TRP A 183 4.51 7.24 6.35
N ALA A 184 5.35 8.04 7.01
CA ALA A 184 5.75 9.37 6.55
C ALA A 184 6.59 9.42 5.25
N TRP A 185 6.88 8.27 4.64
CA TRP A 185 7.89 8.12 3.61
C TRP A 185 7.27 8.17 2.21
N PRO A 186 7.43 9.25 1.42
CA PRO A 186 6.85 9.33 0.08
C PRO A 186 7.59 8.39 -0.88
N LYS A 187 6.90 7.90 -1.93
CA LYS A 187 7.50 7.03 -2.97
C LYS A 187 8.12 5.75 -2.37
N THR A 188 7.38 5.07 -1.49
CA THR A 188 7.83 3.85 -0.79
C THR A 188 6.68 2.85 -0.61
N GLN A 189 5.72 2.81 -1.53
CA GLN A 189 4.55 1.92 -1.44
C GLN A 189 4.94 0.45 -1.29
N GLU A 190 5.91 0.00 -2.09
CA GLU A 190 6.42 -1.37 -2.06
C GLU A 190 7.00 -1.71 -0.67
N ALA A 191 7.79 -0.80 -0.08
CA ALA A 191 8.32 -0.96 1.26
C ALA A 191 7.23 -0.92 2.34
N GLY A 192 6.23 -0.04 2.21
CA GLY A 192 5.08 0.01 3.12
C GLY A 192 4.28 -1.29 3.13
N PHE A 193 4.11 -1.92 1.97
CA PHE A 193 3.47 -3.24 1.87
C PHE A 193 4.36 -4.36 2.45
N SER A 194 5.68 -4.30 2.25
CA SER A 194 6.62 -5.22 2.91
C SER A 194 6.59 -5.08 4.43
N HIS A 195 6.52 -3.85 4.95
CA HIS A 195 6.34 -3.57 6.38
C HIS A 195 5.01 -4.16 6.88
N ALA A 196 3.90 -3.91 6.18
CA ALA A 196 2.57 -4.43 6.53
C ALA A 196 2.54 -5.96 6.59
N ALA A 197 3.18 -6.65 5.64
CA ALA A 197 3.25 -8.10 5.58
C ALA A 197 3.92 -8.72 6.82
N ILE A 198 4.91 -8.04 7.41
CA ILE A 198 5.54 -8.48 8.66
C ILE A 198 4.71 -8.02 9.87
N TYR A 199 4.41 -6.73 9.93
CA TYR A 199 3.79 -6.10 11.09
C TYR A 199 2.42 -6.70 11.42
N ALA A 200 1.64 -7.09 10.41
CA ALA A 200 0.31 -7.66 10.57
C ALA A 200 0.26 -9.20 10.58
N LYS A 201 1.41 -9.90 10.54
CA LYS A 201 1.47 -11.36 10.37
C LYS A 201 0.71 -12.16 11.43
N GLU A 202 0.72 -11.67 12.66
CA GLU A 202 0.04 -12.33 13.79
C GLU A 202 -1.47 -12.09 13.81
N VAL A 203 -1.96 -11.06 13.11
CA VAL A 203 -3.37 -10.62 13.16
C VAL A 203 -4.11 -10.84 11.86
N CYS A 204 -3.41 -11.11 10.76
CA CYS A 204 -3.97 -11.37 9.44
C CYS A 204 -3.45 -12.70 8.89
N THR A 205 -4.32 -13.52 8.32
CA THR A 205 -3.91 -14.74 7.59
C THR A 205 -3.65 -14.42 6.13
N TRP A 206 -4.63 -13.82 5.47
CA TRP A 206 -4.53 -13.30 4.11
C TRP A 206 -4.67 -11.78 4.12
N ILE A 207 -3.98 -11.12 3.18
CA ILE A 207 -4.15 -9.69 2.92
C ILE A 207 -4.53 -9.50 1.45
N ILE A 208 -5.63 -8.77 1.20
CA ILE A 208 -5.92 -8.19 -0.11
C ILE A 208 -5.24 -6.82 -0.22
N TYR A 209 -4.41 -6.65 -1.24
CA TYR A 209 -3.71 -5.40 -1.55
C TYR A 209 -4.46 -4.68 -2.67
N ILE A 210 -5.37 -3.79 -2.33
CA ILE A 210 -6.20 -3.00 -3.26
C ILE A 210 -6.29 -1.55 -2.79
N ASP A 211 -6.48 -0.62 -3.73
CA ASP A 211 -6.58 0.81 -3.43
C ASP A 211 -8.02 1.19 -3.00
N VAL A 212 -8.19 2.34 -2.36
CA VAL A 212 -9.52 2.79 -1.85
C VAL A 212 -10.54 3.07 -2.96
N ASP A 213 -10.09 3.24 -4.20
CA ASP A 213 -10.91 3.40 -5.40
C ASP A 213 -11.09 2.08 -6.17
N GLU A 214 -10.88 0.94 -5.50
CA GLU A 214 -10.91 -0.39 -6.10
C GLU A 214 -11.87 -1.33 -5.37
N PHE A 215 -12.75 -1.99 -6.13
CA PHE A 215 -13.86 -2.78 -5.60
C PHE A 215 -13.90 -4.17 -6.22
N VAL A 216 -13.82 -5.21 -5.40
CA VAL A 216 -13.94 -6.60 -5.89
C VAL A 216 -15.38 -6.87 -6.30
N TYR A 217 -15.58 -7.45 -7.47
CA TYR A 217 -16.89 -7.75 -8.03
C TYR A 217 -16.87 -9.05 -8.85
N THR A 218 -18.01 -9.76 -8.88
CA THR A 218 -18.24 -10.88 -9.79
C THR A 218 -19.69 -10.86 -10.28
N LEU A 219 -19.88 -11.25 -11.54
CA LEU A 219 -21.21 -11.42 -12.13
C LEU A 219 -22.07 -12.44 -11.35
N SER A 220 -21.45 -13.44 -10.71
CA SER A 220 -22.19 -14.43 -9.91
C SER A 220 -22.89 -13.83 -8.69
N TRP A 221 -22.49 -12.63 -8.24
CA TRP A 221 -23.17 -11.94 -7.13
C TRP A 221 -24.43 -11.20 -7.58
N ALA A 222 -24.64 -11.00 -8.89
CA ALA A 222 -25.75 -10.19 -9.41
C ALA A 222 -27.13 -10.67 -8.94
N ASN A 223 -27.30 -11.96 -8.69
CA ASN A 223 -28.57 -12.55 -8.23
C ASN A 223 -28.71 -12.66 -6.70
N LEU A 224 -27.66 -12.35 -5.93
CA LEU A 224 -27.72 -12.43 -4.46
C LEU A 224 -28.50 -11.25 -3.89
N SER A 225 -29.51 -11.52 -3.07
CA SER A 225 -30.33 -10.46 -2.46
C SER A 225 -29.56 -9.65 -1.41
N LYS A 226 -28.61 -10.26 -0.71
CA LYS A 226 -27.78 -9.65 0.34
C LYS A 226 -26.32 -10.06 0.19
N PRO A 227 -25.36 -9.24 0.64
CA PRO A 227 -23.96 -9.62 0.71
C PRO A 227 -23.71 -10.65 1.81
N SER A 228 -22.59 -11.37 1.74
CA SER A 228 -22.15 -12.34 2.74
C SER A 228 -20.64 -12.28 2.93
N THR A 229 -20.17 -12.45 4.17
CA THR A 229 -18.74 -12.51 4.48
C THR A 229 -18.05 -13.71 3.81
N SER A 230 -18.80 -14.77 3.48
CA SER A 230 -18.26 -15.96 2.81
C SER A 230 -17.84 -15.71 1.35
N LEU A 231 -18.24 -14.59 0.74
CA LEU A 231 -18.04 -14.34 -0.70
C LEU A 231 -16.56 -14.33 -1.07
N LEU A 232 -15.73 -13.51 -0.40
CA LEU A 232 -14.28 -13.55 -0.61
C LEU A 232 -13.61 -14.71 0.13
N GLN A 233 -14.08 -15.03 1.33
CA GLN A 233 -13.43 -16.04 2.18
C GLN A 233 -13.45 -17.44 1.55
N SER A 234 -14.51 -17.80 0.82
CA SER A 234 -14.60 -19.08 0.09
C SER A 234 -13.52 -19.24 -0.99
N LEU A 235 -13.00 -18.13 -1.54
CA LEU A 235 -11.91 -18.15 -2.52
C LEU A 235 -10.56 -18.53 -1.90
N LEU A 236 -10.43 -18.33 -0.58
CA LEU A 236 -9.21 -18.55 0.21
C LEU A 236 -9.12 -19.97 0.77
N ALA A 237 -10.14 -20.81 0.51
CA ALA A 237 -10.18 -22.18 0.99
C ALA A 237 -8.93 -22.97 0.53
N ARG A 238 -8.31 -23.68 1.48
CA ARG A 238 -7.10 -24.46 1.25
C ARG A 238 -7.42 -25.70 0.42
N ASN A 239 -7.27 -25.61 -0.89
CA ASN A 239 -7.17 -26.79 -1.75
C ASN A 239 -5.74 -27.37 -1.68
N SER A 240 -5.58 -28.64 -2.07
CA SER A 240 -4.30 -29.37 -2.08
C SER A 240 -3.15 -28.69 -2.82
N SER A 241 -3.42 -27.68 -3.66
CA SER A 241 -2.46 -27.05 -4.57
C SER A 241 -1.54 -25.96 -3.96
N ARG A 242 -1.48 -25.79 -2.63
CA ARG A 242 -0.64 -24.79 -1.93
C ARG A 242 -0.66 -23.39 -2.59
N PHE A 243 -1.85 -22.84 -2.82
CA PHE A 243 -1.95 -21.47 -3.33
C PHE A 243 -1.55 -20.48 -2.24
N GLY A 244 -0.58 -19.60 -2.56
CA GLY A 244 -0.11 -18.53 -1.67
C GLY A 244 -0.54 -17.14 -2.12
N GLN A 245 -1.05 -17.02 -3.35
CA GLN A 245 -1.50 -15.75 -3.92
C GLN A 245 -2.64 -16.01 -4.89
N ILE A 246 -3.61 -15.11 -4.90
CA ILE A 246 -4.72 -15.09 -5.86
C ILE A 246 -4.63 -13.77 -6.62
N SER A 247 -4.42 -13.86 -7.93
CA SER A 247 -4.36 -12.71 -8.83
C SER A 247 -5.73 -12.45 -9.45
N ILE A 248 -6.20 -11.21 -9.37
CA ILE A 248 -7.51 -10.76 -9.87
C ILE A 248 -7.28 -9.62 -10.87
N ASN A 249 -7.85 -9.74 -12.08
CA ASN A 249 -7.72 -8.73 -13.13
C ASN A 249 -8.53 -7.48 -12.81
N CYS A 250 -8.08 -6.31 -13.31
CA CYS A 250 -8.82 -5.05 -13.12
C CYS A 250 -9.58 -4.60 -14.37
N ARG A 251 -10.72 -3.95 -14.13
CA ARG A 251 -11.47 -3.15 -15.10
C ARG A 251 -11.28 -1.67 -14.75
N GLU A 252 -10.76 -0.88 -15.69
CA GLU A 252 -10.49 0.55 -15.47
C GLU A 252 -11.72 1.39 -15.85
N PHE A 253 -12.34 2.04 -14.85
CA PHE A 253 -13.50 2.92 -15.02
C PHE A 253 -13.11 4.38 -15.26
N GLY A 254 -13.95 5.05 -16.04
CA GLY A 254 -13.85 6.45 -16.46
C GLY A 254 -14.86 7.39 -15.80
N PRO A 255 -14.80 8.69 -16.11
CA PRO A 255 -15.57 9.71 -15.40
C PRO A 255 -17.08 9.59 -15.59
N SER A 256 -17.55 8.92 -16.65
CA SER A 256 -18.99 8.62 -16.83
C SER A 256 -19.87 9.88 -16.79
N GLU A 257 -19.47 10.91 -17.53
CA GLU A 257 -20.08 12.25 -17.56
C GLU A 257 -19.97 13.06 -16.25
N GLN A 258 -19.35 12.52 -15.21
CA GLN A 258 -19.20 13.21 -13.93
C GLN A 258 -18.11 14.28 -14.01
N ARG A 259 -18.47 15.49 -13.57
CA ARG A 259 -17.55 16.64 -13.44
C ARG A 259 -17.02 16.84 -12.03
N VAL A 260 -17.69 16.25 -11.04
CA VAL A 260 -17.33 16.30 -9.61
C VAL A 260 -17.42 14.89 -9.01
N HIS A 261 -16.90 14.73 -7.80
CA HIS A 261 -17.08 13.48 -7.07
C HIS A 261 -18.59 13.15 -6.91
N PRO A 262 -19.04 11.95 -7.27
CA PRO A 262 -20.45 11.59 -7.16
C PRO A 262 -20.89 11.53 -5.70
N VAL A 263 -21.97 12.23 -5.35
CA VAL A 263 -22.49 12.29 -3.97
C VAL A 263 -22.85 10.91 -3.41
N MET A 264 -23.28 9.99 -4.28
CA MET A 264 -23.61 8.60 -3.92
C MET A 264 -22.40 7.65 -3.90
N GLY A 265 -21.19 8.14 -4.11
CA GLY A 265 -19.97 7.34 -4.14
C GLY A 265 -19.55 6.87 -5.53
N VAL A 266 -18.33 6.34 -5.62
CA VAL A 266 -17.66 5.99 -6.87
C VAL A 266 -18.39 4.87 -7.61
N THR A 267 -18.95 3.90 -6.88
CA THR A 267 -19.69 2.78 -7.48
C THR A 267 -21.02 3.19 -8.12
N GLN A 268 -21.54 4.35 -7.75
CA GLN A 268 -22.83 4.85 -8.25
C GLN A 268 -22.68 5.83 -9.41
N GLY A 269 -21.65 6.69 -9.36
CA GLY A 269 -21.40 7.68 -10.39
C GLY A 269 -20.64 7.14 -11.59
N TYR A 270 -19.65 6.27 -11.38
CA TYR A 270 -18.79 5.79 -12.46
C TYR A 270 -19.24 4.42 -12.97
N HIS A 271 -19.71 4.37 -14.22
CA HIS A 271 -20.26 3.16 -14.85
C HIS A 271 -19.86 3.03 -16.33
N CYS A 272 -19.01 3.91 -16.82
CA CYS A 272 -18.29 3.79 -18.08
C CYS A 272 -16.91 3.21 -17.79
N ARG A 273 -16.45 2.25 -18.60
CA ARG A 273 -15.12 1.70 -18.49
C ARG A 273 -14.46 1.46 -19.84
N ARG A 274 -13.15 1.24 -19.79
CA ARG A 274 -12.37 0.73 -20.93
C ARG A 274 -12.70 -0.75 -21.17
N ARG A 275 -12.53 -1.20 -22.41
CA ARG A 275 -12.75 -2.59 -22.83
C ARG A 275 -11.62 -3.51 -22.37
N HIS A 276 -10.38 -3.03 -22.43
CA HIS A 276 -9.21 -3.83 -22.08
C HIS A 276 -9.01 -3.93 -20.56
N HIS A 277 -8.71 -5.14 -20.10
CA HIS A 277 -8.22 -5.37 -18.76
C HIS A 277 -6.75 -4.97 -18.67
N ASN A 278 -6.44 -4.14 -17.69
CA ASN A 278 -5.07 -3.75 -17.38
C ASN A 278 -4.81 -4.09 -15.93
N ARG A 279 -3.60 -4.58 -15.65
CA ARG A 279 -3.13 -4.86 -14.29
C ARG A 279 -3.90 -5.95 -13.57
N HIS A 280 -3.39 -6.25 -12.40
CA HIS A 280 -3.88 -7.24 -11.48
C HIS A 280 -3.71 -6.71 -10.05
N LYS A 281 -4.56 -7.20 -9.16
CA LYS A 281 -4.45 -7.07 -7.71
C LYS A 281 -4.33 -8.45 -7.13
N SER A 282 -3.91 -8.55 -5.88
CA SER A 282 -3.88 -9.87 -5.24
C SER A 282 -4.33 -9.93 -3.81
N ILE A 283 -4.76 -11.14 -3.47
CA ILE A 283 -4.93 -11.62 -2.11
C ILE A 283 -3.78 -12.57 -1.82
N VAL A 284 -3.01 -12.32 -0.77
CA VAL A 284 -1.75 -13.00 -0.46
C VAL A 284 -1.83 -13.64 0.90
N LEU A 285 -1.45 -14.92 1.00
CA LEU A 285 -1.26 -15.63 2.25
C LEU A 285 0.07 -15.18 2.84
N LEU A 286 0.07 -14.58 4.04
CA LEU A 286 1.30 -14.00 4.60
C LEU A 286 2.41 -15.02 4.81
N ASP A 287 2.06 -16.25 5.21
CA ASP A 287 3.04 -17.34 5.38
C ASP A 287 3.64 -17.86 4.06
N ALA A 288 3.06 -17.49 2.93
CA ALA A 288 3.58 -17.85 1.61
C ALA A 288 4.56 -16.81 1.04
N ILE A 289 4.69 -15.63 1.66
CA ILE A 289 5.58 -14.57 1.18
C ILE A 289 7.04 -14.95 1.38
N ASP A 290 7.85 -14.79 0.32
CA ASP A 290 9.29 -15.01 0.33
C ASP A 290 10.00 -14.08 1.33
N ASP A 291 11.05 -14.55 2.00
CA ASP A 291 11.71 -13.80 3.07
C ASP A 291 12.30 -12.47 2.62
N SER A 292 12.56 -12.33 1.31
CA SER A 292 12.99 -11.07 0.69
C SER A 292 11.93 -9.98 0.66
N LEU A 293 10.65 -10.31 0.86
CA LEU A 293 9.50 -9.40 0.78
C LEU A 293 9.39 -8.64 -0.54
N LEU A 294 10.07 -9.14 -1.59
CA LEU A 294 10.00 -8.57 -2.94
C LEU A 294 8.53 -8.49 -3.38
N ASN A 295 8.11 -7.29 -3.77
CA ASN A 295 6.80 -7.10 -4.36
C ASN A 295 6.82 -6.15 -5.56
N VAL A 296 5.82 -6.32 -6.42
CA VAL A 296 5.49 -5.39 -7.50
C VAL A 296 4.14 -4.77 -7.15
N VAL A 297 4.15 -3.97 -6.08
CA VAL A 297 2.99 -3.35 -5.44
C VAL A 297 1.98 -4.42 -4.97
N HIS A 298 1.04 -4.83 -5.80
CA HIS A 298 -0.03 -5.73 -5.39
C HIS A 298 0.32 -7.21 -5.49
N HIS A 299 1.58 -7.59 -5.74
CA HIS A 299 2.01 -8.98 -5.92
C HIS A 299 3.33 -9.24 -5.21
N PHE A 300 3.38 -10.32 -4.44
CA PHE A 300 4.59 -10.73 -3.74
C PHE A 300 5.27 -11.89 -4.43
N LYS A 301 6.60 -11.93 -4.33
CA LYS A 301 7.37 -13.15 -4.55
C LYS A 301 6.96 -14.17 -3.48
N LEU A 302 6.67 -15.39 -3.91
CA LEU A 302 6.25 -16.48 -3.02
C LEU A 302 7.42 -17.41 -2.70
N ARG A 303 7.39 -17.98 -1.49
CA ARG A 303 8.28 -19.07 -1.06
C ARG A 303 8.14 -20.27 -1.98
N ARG A 304 9.21 -21.07 -2.08
CA ARG A 304 9.23 -22.33 -2.84
C ARG A 304 8.07 -23.23 -2.41
N GLY A 305 7.35 -23.77 -3.40
CA GLY A 305 6.22 -24.67 -3.20
C GLY A 305 4.85 -23.99 -3.15
N TYR A 306 4.78 -22.65 -3.01
CA TYR A 306 3.54 -21.90 -3.17
C TYR A 306 3.34 -21.45 -4.62
N LYS A 307 2.08 -21.37 -5.04
CA LYS A 307 1.69 -20.96 -6.40
C LYS A 307 0.75 -19.76 -6.39
N THR A 308 0.80 -18.98 -7.47
CA THR A 308 -0.22 -17.96 -7.75
C THR A 308 -1.36 -18.59 -8.54
N LYS A 309 -2.59 -18.51 -8.01
CA LYS A 309 -3.82 -18.81 -8.74
C LYS A 309 -4.22 -17.58 -9.55
N ARG A 310 -4.32 -17.71 -10.87
CA ARG A 310 -4.86 -16.67 -11.75
C ARG A 310 -6.26 -17.08 -12.17
N PHE A 311 -7.24 -16.21 -11.99
CA PHE A 311 -8.54 -16.42 -12.59
C PHE A 311 -8.44 -16.06 -14.08
N ILE A 312 -8.60 -17.08 -14.93
CA ILE A 312 -8.48 -16.95 -16.40
C ILE A 312 -9.74 -16.27 -16.97
N SER A 313 -10.86 -16.32 -16.26
CA SER A 313 -12.14 -15.76 -16.70
C SER A 313 -12.52 -14.50 -15.92
N ASP A 314 -13.32 -13.64 -16.57
CA ASP A 314 -13.98 -12.43 -16.04
C ASP A 314 -14.95 -12.68 -14.87
N HIS A 315 -14.86 -13.84 -14.24
CA HIS A 315 -15.77 -14.21 -13.16
C HIS A 315 -15.54 -13.30 -11.98
N ILE A 316 -14.30 -13.12 -11.50
CA ILE A 316 -13.98 -12.17 -10.45
C ILE A 316 -13.01 -11.10 -10.98
N VAL A 317 -13.36 -9.85 -10.74
CA VAL A 317 -12.62 -8.67 -11.19
C VAL A 317 -12.48 -7.66 -10.04
N VAL A 318 -11.51 -6.78 -10.19
CA VAL A 318 -11.45 -5.54 -9.41
C VAL A 318 -11.88 -4.39 -10.31
N ASN A 319 -13.00 -3.75 -9.99
CA ASN A 319 -13.39 -2.50 -10.63
C ASN A 319 -12.53 -1.39 -10.04
N HIS A 320 -11.62 -0.85 -10.85
CA HIS A 320 -10.71 0.22 -10.47
C HIS A 320 -11.22 1.54 -11.06
N TYR A 321 -11.71 2.42 -10.20
CA TYR A 321 -12.19 3.76 -10.56
C TYR A 321 -11.03 4.72 -10.81
N LYS A 322 -10.20 4.36 -11.80
CA LYS A 322 -8.89 4.95 -12.07
C LYS A 322 -8.99 6.38 -12.59
N TYR A 323 -9.89 6.63 -13.54
CA TYR A 323 -10.06 7.91 -14.23
C TYR A 323 -11.34 8.58 -13.73
N GLN A 324 -11.32 9.06 -12.49
CA GLN A 324 -12.43 9.76 -11.86
C GLN A 324 -12.68 11.15 -12.49
N ALA A 325 -13.72 11.85 -12.03
CA ALA A 325 -13.95 13.25 -12.34
C ALA A 325 -12.67 14.09 -12.16
N TRP A 326 -12.48 15.11 -12.99
CA TRP A 326 -11.21 15.82 -13.08
C TRP A 326 -10.68 16.38 -11.73
N PRO A 327 -11.52 16.98 -10.86
CA PRO A 327 -11.06 17.44 -9.53
C PRO A 327 -10.42 16.34 -8.68
N GLU A 328 -10.84 15.10 -8.88
CA GLU A 328 -10.28 13.92 -8.20
C GLU A 328 -9.01 13.42 -8.89
N PHE A 329 -9.07 13.29 -10.22
CA PHE A 329 -7.94 12.79 -10.98
C PHE A 329 -6.71 13.71 -10.87
N ARG A 330 -6.91 15.03 -10.87
CA ARG A 330 -5.81 16.02 -10.80
C ARG A 330 -4.99 15.90 -9.51
N ALA A 331 -5.54 15.34 -8.43
CA ALA A 331 -4.78 15.10 -7.20
C ALA A 331 -3.58 14.16 -7.43
N LYS A 332 -3.67 13.25 -8.41
CA LYS A 332 -2.58 12.34 -8.81
C LYS A 332 -1.33 13.08 -9.33
N PHE A 333 -1.44 14.35 -9.73
CA PHE A 333 -0.30 15.17 -10.14
C PHE A 333 0.53 15.71 -8.97
N ARG A 334 -0.02 15.72 -7.75
CA ARG A 334 0.71 16.21 -6.56
C ARG A 334 1.83 15.26 -6.17
N ARG A 335 1.52 13.96 -6.05
CA ARG A 335 2.47 12.92 -5.67
C ARG A 335 1.99 11.53 -6.05
N ARG A 336 2.94 10.61 -6.22
CA ARG A 336 2.69 9.17 -6.43
C ARG A 336 3.23 8.36 -5.25
N ALA A 337 2.58 7.25 -4.94
CA ALA A 337 2.94 6.39 -3.81
C ALA A 337 4.06 5.38 -4.14
N SER A 338 4.04 4.75 -5.32
CA SER A 338 5.04 3.74 -5.73
C SER A 338 6.42 4.36 -5.94
N ALA A 339 7.46 3.64 -5.49
CA ALA A 339 8.85 4.03 -5.61
C ALA A 339 9.32 4.13 -7.07
N TYR A 340 8.78 3.27 -7.94
CA TYR A 340 9.26 3.11 -9.32
C TYR A 340 8.38 3.81 -10.37
N VAL A 341 7.25 4.38 -9.96
CA VAL A 341 6.36 5.14 -10.85
C VAL A 341 6.76 6.60 -10.89
N LEU A 342 7.11 7.10 -12.07
CA LEU A 342 7.45 8.50 -12.31
C LEU A 342 6.28 9.44 -11.96
N ASP A 343 6.61 10.64 -11.48
CA ASP A 343 5.61 11.68 -11.29
C ASP A 343 5.08 12.18 -12.63
N TRP A 344 3.80 12.54 -12.61
CA TRP A 344 3.09 13.00 -13.82
C TRP A 344 3.74 14.21 -14.46
N THR A 345 4.32 15.09 -13.66
CA THR A 345 4.99 16.32 -14.09
C THR A 345 6.32 16.07 -14.79
N GLN A 346 6.93 14.89 -14.62
CA GLN A 346 8.20 14.57 -15.27
C GLN A 346 7.97 14.17 -16.73
N LYS A 347 8.72 14.76 -17.67
CA LYS A 347 8.60 14.49 -19.12
C LYS A 347 9.24 13.18 -19.58
N LEU A 348 9.37 12.20 -18.69
CA LEU A 348 10.01 10.92 -18.94
C LEU A 348 8.98 9.81 -19.12
N ASN A 349 9.30 8.87 -20.02
CA ASN A 349 8.47 7.71 -20.37
C ASN A 349 6.97 8.06 -20.63
N PRO A 350 6.68 8.91 -21.65
CA PRO A 350 5.31 9.35 -21.95
C PRO A 350 4.35 8.20 -22.32
N LYS A 351 4.88 7.06 -22.78
CA LYS A 351 4.10 5.90 -23.22
C LYS A 351 3.84 4.87 -22.11
N SER A 352 4.21 5.17 -20.86
CA SER A 352 3.98 4.24 -19.73
C SER A 352 2.49 3.93 -19.53
N HIS A 353 2.17 2.67 -19.23
CA HIS A 353 0.84 2.23 -18.80
C HIS A 353 0.42 2.78 -17.42
N ASP A 354 1.33 3.47 -16.72
CA ASP A 354 1.05 4.25 -15.52
C ASP A 354 0.46 5.63 -15.80
N ARG A 355 0.57 6.11 -17.05
CA ARG A 355 -0.03 7.38 -17.50
C ARG A 355 -1.40 7.15 -18.11
N ALA A 356 -2.23 8.19 -18.05
CA ALA A 356 -3.54 8.21 -18.67
C ALA A 356 -3.33 8.49 -20.15
N PRO A 357 -3.93 7.67 -21.03
CA PRO A 357 -3.85 7.91 -22.47
C PRO A 357 -4.32 9.32 -22.84
N GLY A 358 -3.52 10.03 -23.63
CA GLY A 358 -3.85 11.37 -24.11
C GLY A 358 -3.75 12.49 -23.07
N LEU A 359 -3.19 12.24 -21.89
CA LEU A 359 -2.94 13.26 -20.88
C LEU A 359 -1.46 13.66 -20.87
N GLY A 360 -1.21 14.98 -20.84
CA GLY A 360 0.14 15.55 -20.79
C GLY A 360 0.76 15.51 -19.39
N PHE A 361 1.68 16.44 -19.15
CA PHE A 361 2.47 16.53 -17.91
C PHE A 361 2.00 17.64 -16.96
N SER A 362 0.97 18.38 -17.36
CA SER A 362 0.41 19.49 -16.58
C SER A 362 -0.96 19.12 -16.05
N ALA A 363 -1.29 19.61 -14.85
CA ALA A 363 -2.58 19.40 -14.20
C ALA A 363 -3.67 20.32 -14.80
N VAL A 364 -3.87 20.24 -16.12
CA VAL A 364 -4.90 20.94 -16.89
C VAL A 364 -5.93 19.91 -17.37
N GLU A 365 -7.22 20.22 -17.21
CA GLU A 365 -8.30 19.33 -17.63
C GLU A 365 -8.27 19.14 -19.15
N PRO A 366 -8.19 17.89 -19.66
CA PRO A 366 -8.28 17.66 -21.09
C PRO A 366 -9.68 17.94 -21.63
N ASP A 367 -9.76 18.41 -22.86
CA ASP A 367 -11.03 18.54 -23.58
C ASP A 367 -11.80 17.21 -23.57
N GLY A 368 -13.09 17.31 -23.23
CA GLY A 368 -14.00 16.18 -23.13
C GLY A 368 -13.65 15.16 -22.05
N TRP A 369 -12.89 15.52 -20.99
CA TRP A 369 -12.55 14.58 -19.90
C TRP A 369 -13.76 13.79 -19.36
N PRO A 370 -14.93 14.40 -19.07
CA PRO A 370 -16.09 13.66 -18.57
C PRO A 370 -16.56 12.50 -19.48
N GLN A 371 -16.34 12.61 -20.79
CA GLN A 371 -16.74 11.62 -21.81
C GLN A 371 -15.65 10.55 -22.05
N LYS A 372 -14.43 10.72 -21.51
CA LYS A 372 -13.32 9.81 -21.80
C LYS A 372 -13.49 8.44 -21.14
N PHE A 373 -12.83 7.44 -21.73
CA PHE A 373 -12.75 6.08 -21.20
C PHE A 373 -14.10 5.36 -21.06
N CYS A 374 -15.10 5.74 -21.87
CA CYS A 374 -16.42 5.09 -21.94
C CYS A 374 -16.53 4.18 -23.17
N GLU A 375 -15.78 3.07 -23.19
CA GLU A 375 -15.83 2.08 -24.28
C GLU A 375 -16.91 1.00 -24.03
N VAL A 376 -17.27 0.79 -22.75
CA VAL A 376 -18.30 -0.15 -22.29
C VAL A 376 -19.09 0.50 -21.15
N HIS A 377 -20.43 0.47 -21.25
CA HIS A 377 -21.31 0.76 -20.12
C HIS A 377 -21.42 -0.48 -19.23
N ASP A 378 -20.94 -0.39 -17.99
CA ASP A 378 -20.90 -1.47 -17.02
C ASP A 378 -21.63 -1.04 -15.73
N HIS A 379 -22.89 -1.46 -15.62
CA HIS A 379 -23.75 -1.17 -14.48
C HIS A 379 -23.74 -2.29 -13.42
N GLY A 380 -22.90 -3.32 -13.58
CA GLY A 380 -22.97 -4.53 -12.76
C GLY A 380 -22.80 -4.26 -11.27
N LEU A 381 -21.69 -3.61 -10.90
CA LEU A 381 -21.43 -3.24 -9.51
C LEU A 381 -22.38 -2.13 -9.02
N LYS A 382 -22.74 -1.17 -9.88
CA LYS A 382 -23.71 -0.11 -9.55
C LYS A 382 -25.04 -0.71 -9.07
N ASN A 383 -25.60 -1.63 -9.86
CA ASN A 383 -26.89 -2.27 -9.56
C ASN A 383 -26.79 -3.17 -8.33
N LEU A 384 -25.69 -3.91 -8.19
CA LEU A 384 -25.44 -4.74 -7.02
C LEU A 384 -25.37 -3.91 -5.74
N ALA A 385 -24.57 -2.84 -5.76
CA ALA A 385 -24.39 -1.93 -4.65
C ALA A 385 -25.72 -1.26 -4.23
N ARG A 386 -26.52 -0.79 -5.21
CA ARG A 386 -27.87 -0.24 -4.94
C ARG A 386 -28.77 -1.21 -4.21
N LYS A 387 -28.76 -2.47 -4.63
CA LYS A 387 -29.58 -3.53 -4.02
C LYS A 387 -29.13 -3.87 -2.60
N TRP A 388 -27.83 -3.91 -2.36
CA TRP A 388 -27.27 -4.33 -1.07
C TRP A 388 -27.19 -3.21 -0.03
N PHE A 389 -27.05 -1.96 -0.47
CA PHE A 389 -26.73 -0.82 0.40
C PHE A 389 -27.62 0.40 0.17
N GLY A 390 -28.60 0.32 -0.73
CA GLY A 390 -29.61 1.36 -0.91
C GLY A 390 -30.57 1.41 0.27
N LEU A 391 -30.92 2.62 0.68
CA LEU A 391 -31.81 2.94 1.77
C LEU A 391 -32.86 3.94 1.28
N GLU A 392 -34.13 3.59 1.40
CA GLU A 392 -35.24 4.54 1.24
C GLU A 392 -35.44 5.27 2.56
N THR A 393 -35.29 6.60 2.57
CA THR A 393 -35.58 7.44 3.74
C THR A 393 -36.74 8.37 3.44
N GLY A 394 -37.31 8.99 4.48
CA GLY A 394 -38.34 10.04 4.31
C GLY A 394 -37.86 11.25 3.49
N SER A 395 -36.55 11.40 3.30
CA SER A 395 -35.91 12.46 2.49
C SER A 395 -35.43 11.99 1.12
N GLY A 396 -35.71 10.73 0.73
CA GLY A 396 -35.35 10.15 -0.57
C GLY A 396 -34.39 8.96 -0.49
N TYR A 397 -33.90 8.53 -1.66
CA TYR A 397 -32.98 7.39 -1.78
C TYR A 397 -31.54 7.80 -1.45
N LYS A 398 -30.85 7.01 -0.62
CA LYS A 398 -29.42 7.16 -0.35
C LYS A 398 -28.70 5.82 -0.18
N MET A 399 -27.38 5.83 -0.28
CA MET A 399 -26.52 4.70 0.01
C MET A 399 -26.13 4.67 1.48
N ALA A 400 -25.86 3.48 2.03
CA ALA A 400 -25.48 3.28 3.44
C ALA A 400 -24.21 4.05 3.89
N TRP A 401 -23.35 4.46 2.95
CA TRP A 401 -22.16 5.27 3.23
C TRP A 401 -22.40 6.78 3.15
N GLN A 402 -23.54 7.24 2.63
CA GLN A 402 -23.88 8.66 2.58
C GLN A 402 -24.36 9.14 3.95
N ARG A 403 -23.65 10.11 4.51
CA ARG A 403 -24.01 10.81 5.74
C ARG A 403 -24.56 12.18 5.43
#